data_AF-A0A4R0Z1G2-F1
#
_entry.id   AF-A0A4R0Z1G2-F1
#
_cell.length_a   1.000
_cell.length_b   1.000
_cell.length_c   1.000
_cell.angle_alpha   90.00
_cell.angle_beta   90.00
_cell.angle_gamma   90.00
#
_symmetry.space_group_name_H-M   'P 1'
#
loop_
_entity.id
_entity.type
_entity.pdbx_description
1 polymer ?
#
loop_
_entity_poly.entity_id
_entity_poly.type
_entity_poly.pdbx_seq_one_letter_code
_entity_poly.pdbx_strand_id
1 'polypeptide(L)'
;MNLKGPVYNLWSYATKRGTPPVSADAITYCLEQLSDYRQFERLCSALLANAGYSTIDPLGGTGDEGRDAIIRSDSAGRTICFAYTVRADWRIKLRSDCKRVREANHKPDIFVFACTEVIAASEKDAAVKMVKEDFGWELDLFDLERLRVQLSGPQRHLLAQHQSIFVPPFFPQRGGESIADSHDTILIDHVASDHAIAAWLSRRLSLSGFRTWCRGTAPLAGEDADETVRTLIAHRANRYLPILSTGSLADPLFLERCAIATARSPDLVIPCKGIISEDWVLPSRLTKLVAADFSSSWREGLNAVLNALSSSGIRPSLAAERGAQIALRDFLPSQVTVAKPEPVFANVFAMTVPTAMLDISVQQPLTMAERYELSKRWAFYTANEYTLIAFDLPPSDSCLGDLTGRYSEFSWQDTALVHGHPTINVAKSLLRRTLDVACEITGLVFCHDRKGYHFTRNGEQELAQAITHVDGQKTTVQLTGKRTKGFGERASEFRYQLGPRFRFDRDKQGHWTAVIRLYVRVTTLEGAMFEGKEINQRRKVVTKSWWNKQWLARLLGVVQGLETHPGKVSVGNGRRAVTMTTAPMRWECPVGLDVSALTDASEVGQEMALYRAHQDGEDDTDGAGVPNHPAILTTP
;
A
#
# COMPACT_ATOMS: atom_id res chain seq x y z
N MET A 1 45.47 4.24 -29.23
CA MET A 1 44.38 3.60 -29.98
C MET A 1 43.29 4.65 -30.21
N ASN A 2 43.19 5.15 -31.43
CA ASN A 2 42.23 6.16 -31.87
C ASN A 2 40.85 5.51 -32.05
N LEU A 3 39.82 6.02 -31.37
CA LEU A 3 38.43 5.83 -31.79
C LEU A 3 37.75 7.20 -31.81
N LYS A 4 37.76 7.80 -33.00
CA LYS A 4 36.92 8.95 -33.38
C LYS A 4 35.48 8.45 -33.51
N GLY A 5 34.57 8.87 -32.63
CA GLY A 5 33.13 8.81 -32.83
C GLY A 5 32.61 10.18 -33.32
N PRO A 6 31.59 10.24 -34.18
CA PRO A 6 31.10 11.50 -34.73
C PRO A 6 30.29 12.27 -33.67
N VAL A 7 30.72 13.51 -33.41
CA VAL A 7 29.92 14.52 -32.70
C VAL A 7 28.81 14.96 -33.66
N TYR A 8 27.58 14.51 -33.41
CA TYR A 8 26.41 15.05 -34.09
C TYR A 8 26.11 16.45 -33.55
N ASN A 9 26.57 17.47 -34.27
CA ASN A 9 26.11 18.86 -34.11
C ASN A 9 24.63 18.94 -34.51
N LEU A 10 23.75 19.05 -33.53
CA LEU A 10 22.29 19.24 -33.71
C LEU A 10 21.89 20.68 -34.09
N TRP A 11 22.80 21.45 -34.71
CA TRP A 11 22.61 22.89 -35.03
C TRP A 11 22.75 23.20 -36.53
N SER A 12 22.25 22.37 -37.46
CA SER A 12 22.31 22.73 -38.89
C SER A 12 21.18 22.27 -39.81
N TYR A 13 19.94 22.12 -39.31
CA TYR A 13 18.77 21.98 -40.20
C TYR A 13 17.69 23.00 -39.84
N ALA A 14 17.93 24.26 -40.19
CA ALA A 14 16.91 25.30 -40.20
C ALA A 14 17.21 26.34 -41.30
N THR A 15 17.16 25.91 -42.56
CA THR A 15 17.11 26.81 -43.72
C THR A 15 16.12 26.29 -44.74
N LYS A 16 14.83 26.59 -44.52
CA LYS A 16 13.79 26.86 -45.54
C LYS A 16 12.42 27.00 -44.89
N ARG A 17 12.14 28.20 -44.38
CA ARG A 17 10.84 28.90 -44.23
C ARG A 17 11.12 30.08 -43.29
N GLY A 18 10.61 31.26 -43.64
CA GLY A 18 10.98 32.53 -43.01
C GLY A 18 11.00 32.44 -41.49
N THR A 19 12.11 32.85 -40.89
CA THR A 19 12.22 33.13 -39.46
C THR A 19 11.15 34.15 -39.07
N PRO A 20 10.16 33.80 -38.22
CA PRO A 20 9.37 34.80 -37.54
C PRO A 20 10.29 35.56 -36.58
N PRO A 21 10.03 36.84 -36.30
CA PRO A 21 10.84 37.60 -35.37
C PRO A 21 10.79 36.93 -33.99
N VAL A 22 11.96 36.63 -33.43
CA VAL A 22 12.12 36.20 -32.04
C VAL A 22 11.82 37.39 -31.15
N SER A 23 10.54 37.67 -30.92
CA SER A 23 10.03 38.53 -29.85
C SER A 23 8.67 38.05 -29.32
N ALA A 24 8.30 36.79 -29.56
CA ALA A 24 7.06 36.23 -29.06
C ALA A 24 7.20 35.91 -27.56
N ASP A 25 6.25 36.42 -26.77
CA ASP A 25 6.09 36.05 -25.36
C ASP A 25 5.99 34.52 -25.22
N ALA A 26 6.68 33.96 -24.21
CA ALA A 26 6.78 32.51 -24.02
C ALA A 26 5.42 31.82 -23.82
N ILE A 27 4.46 32.52 -23.20
CA ILE A 27 3.11 31.98 -22.98
C ILE A 27 2.39 31.91 -24.32
N THR A 28 2.46 32.97 -25.13
CA THR A 28 1.90 32.99 -26.49
C THR A 28 2.44 31.84 -27.32
N TYR A 29 3.76 31.65 -27.34
CA TYR A 29 4.39 30.57 -28.10
C TYR A 29 3.87 29.18 -27.67
N CYS A 30 3.79 28.91 -26.37
CA CYS A 30 3.28 27.63 -25.85
C CYS A 30 1.81 27.39 -26.24
N LEU A 31 0.97 28.42 -26.22
CA LEU A 31 -0.45 28.31 -26.56
C LEU A 31 -0.68 28.13 -28.06
N GLU A 32 0.11 28.81 -28.92
CA GLU A 32 0.03 28.65 -30.38
C GLU A 32 0.44 27.24 -30.85
N GLN A 33 1.39 26.61 -30.14
CA GLN A 33 1.88 25.27 -30.47
C GLN A 33 1.07 24.14 -29.81
N LEU A 34 0.03 24.47 -29.04
CA LEU A 34 -0.74 23.50 -28.28
C LEU A 34 -1.65 22.67 -29.19
N SER A 35 -1.37 21.37 -29.27
CA SER A 35 -2.18 20.40 -30.04
C SER A 35 -3.02 19.47 -29.16
N ASP A 36 -2.70 19.37 -27.86
CA ASP A 36 -3.46 18.54 -26.92
C ASP A 36 -4.70 19.29 -26.41
N TYR A 37 -5.84 18.97 -27.03
CA TYR A 37 -7.14 19.53 -26.68
C TYR A 37 -7.52 19.33 -25.21
N ARG A 38 -7.21 18.15 -24.63
CA ARG A 38 -7.63 17.85 -23.24
C ARG A 38 -6.85 18.68 -22.23
N GLN A 39 -5.57 18.94 -22.50
CA GLN A 39 -4.79 19.81 -21.63
C GLN A 39 -5.24 21.26 -21.75
N PHE A 40 -5.62 21.70 -22.96
CA PHE A 40 -6.21 23.02 -23.17
C PHE A 40 -7.53 23.20 -22.42
N GLU A 41 -8.45 22.23 -22.51
CA GLU A 41 -9.74 22.24 -21.79
C GLU A 41 -9.56 22.38 -20.28
N ARG A 42 -8.57 21.66 -19.71
CA ARG A 42 -8.22 21.76 -18.28
C ARG A 42 -7.70 23.15 -17.93
N LEU A 43 -6.81 23.70 -18.75
CA LEU A 43 -6.27 25.06 -18.56
C LEU A 43 -7.39 26.10 -18.60
N CYS A 44 -8.25 26.05 -19.62
CA CYS A 44 -9.38 26.98 -19.75
C CYS A 44 -10.33 26.87 -18.56
N SER A 45 -10.64 25.66 -18.11
CA SER A 45 -11.54 25.47 -16.96
C SER A 45 -10.95 26.06 -15.67
N ALA A 46 -9.66 25.82 -15.40
CA ALA A 46 -8.98 26.41 -14.25
C ALA A 46 -8.86 27.94 -14.34
N LEU A 47 -8.61 28.45 -15.56
CA LEU A 47 -8.48 29.88 -15.81
C LEU A 47 -9.81 30.61 -15.63
N LEU A 48 -10.88 30.06 -16.19
CA LEU A 48 -12.21 30.64 -16.15
C LEU A 48 -12.82 30.60 -14.74
N ALA A 49 -12.55 29.54 -13.96
CA ALA A 49 -12.93 29.46 -12.55
C ALA A 49 -12.45 30.68 -11.75
N ASN A 50 -11.25 31.16 -12.06
CA ASN A 50 -10.62 32.31 -11.41
C ASN A 50 -10.85 33.64 -12.15
N ALA A 51 -11.52 33.62 -13.32
CA ALA A 51 -11.83 34.81 -14.13
C ALA A 51 -13.30 35.26 -14.02
N GLY A 52 -14.02 34.79 -12.99
CA GLY A 52 -15.42 35.16 -12.71
C GLY A 52 -16.42 34.01 -12.77
N TYR A 53 -15.99 32.79 -13.13
CA TYR A 53 -16.85 31.62 -13.31
C TYR A 53 -16.59 30.53 -12.27
N SER A 54 -16.66 30.87 -10.98
CA SER A 54 -16.17 30.03 -9.87
C SER A 54 -16.88 28.67 -9.67
N THR A 55 -18.05 28.47 -10.27
CA THR A 55 -18.85 27.23 -10.16
C THR A 55 -18.82 26.36 -11.42
N ILE A 56 -17.81 26.56 -12.28
CA ILE A 56 -17.66 25.79 -13.53
C ILE A 56 -17.55 24.29 -13.28
N ASP A 57 -18.36 23.50 -13.98
CA ASP A 57 -18.38 22.04 -13.92
C ASP A 57 -17.91 21.45 -15.27
N PRO A 58 -16.68 20.87 -15.34
CA PRO A 58 -16.13 20.31 -16.58
C PRO A 58 -16.88 19.04 -17.02
N LEU A 59 -17.27 18.97 -18.29
CA LEU A 59 -17.97 17.82 -18.87
C LEU A 59 -16.98 16.92 -19.61
N GLY A 60 -16.30 16.02 -18.89
CA GLY A 60 -15.32 15.13 -19.52
C GLY A 60 -15.93 14.04 -20.41
N GLY A 61 -15.46 13.91 -21.66
CA GLY A 61 -15.72 12.74 -22.52
C GLY A 61 -15.96 13.07 -24.00
N THR A 62 -15.83 12.08 -24.88
CA THR A 62 -16.24 12.20 -26.29
C THR A 62 -17.76 12.04 -26.39
N GLY A 63 -18.49 13.15 -26.58
CA GLY A 63 -19.97 13.15 -26.63
C GLY A 63 -20.64 14.39 -26.02
N ASP A 64 -19.89 15.42 -25.70
CA ASP A 64 -20.24 16.69 -25.03
C ASP A 64 -21.42 17.53 -25.58
N GLU A 65 -22.07 17.11 -26.66
CA GLU A 65 -23.12 17.88 -27.34
C GLU A 65 -22.69 19.33 -27.66
N GLY A 66 -21.39 19.56 -27.84
CA GLY A 66 -20.82 20.89 -28.10
C GLY A 66 -20.55 21.75 -26.85
N ARG A 67 -20.44 21.15 -25.64
CA ARG A 67 -20.15 21.85 -24.37
C ARG A 67 -19.00 21.21 -23.62
N ASP A 68 -17.91 21.92 -23.46
CA ASP A 68 -16.76 21.43 -22.69
C ASP A 68 -16.95 21.61 -21.17
N ALA A 69 -17.78 22.57 -20.76
CA ALA A 69 -18.20 22.75 -19.37
C ALA A 69 -19.55 23.46 -19.29
N ILE A 70 -20.18 23.42 -18.10
CA ILE A 70 -21.43 24.13 -17.82
C ILE A 70 -21.42 24.80 -16.44
N ILE A 71 -22.17 25.90 -16.32
CA ILE A 71 -22.69 26.41 -15.05
C ILE A 71 -24.21 26.42 -15.17
N ARG A 72 -24.88 25.63 -14.33
CA ARG A 72 -26.35 25.49 -14.35
C ARG A 72 -27.07 26.73 -13.80
N SER A 73 -26.41 27.47 -12.91
CA SER A 73 -26.87 28.76 -12.38
C SER A 73 -25.66 29.47 -11.77
N ASP A 74 -25.32 30.67 -12.27
CA ASP A 74 -24.36 31.56 -11.60
C ASP A 74 -25.00 32.26 -10.39
N SER A 75 -24.25 33.15 -9.73
CA SER A 75 -24.74 33.95 -8.60
C SER A 75 -25.90 34.90 -8.95
N ALA A 76 -26.15 35.13 -10.24
CA ALA A 76 -27.25 35.94 -10.77
C ALA A 76 -28.39 35.09 -11.37
N GLY A 77 -28.33 33.75 -11.25
CA GLY A 77 -29.37 32.85 -11.76
C GLY A 77 -29.22 32.48 -13.25
N ARG A 78 -28.12 32.86 -13.89
CA ARG A 78 -27.90 32.65 -15.34
C ARG A 78 -27.31 31.28 -15.65
N THR A 79 -27.72 30.71 -16.77
CA THR A 79 -27.16 29.48 -17.34
C THR A 79 -25.99 29.82 -18.26
N ILE A 80 -24.83 29.20 -18.05
CA ILE A 80 -23.61 29.48 -18.83
C ILE A 80 -23.10 28.19 -19.46
N CYS A 81 -22.82 28.24 -20.76
CA CYS A 81 -22.20 27.14 -21.50
C CYS A 81 -20.79 27.53 -21.91
N PHE A 82 -19.87 26.57 -21.89
CA PHE A 82 -18.47 26.78 -22.23
C PHE A 82 -18.09 25.90 -23.42
N ALA A 83 -17.35 26.46 -24.36
CA ALA A 83 -16.74 25.73 -25.46
C ALA A 83 -15.30 26.20 -25.71
N TYR A 84 -14.39 25.27 -25.96
CA TYR A 84 -12.96 25.52 -26.14
C TYR A 84 -12.48 25.01 -27.49
N THR A 85 -11.43 25.63 -28.04
CA THR A 85 -10.83 25.15 -29.28
C THR A 85 -9.35 25.54 -29.40
N VAL A 86 -8.55 24.62 -29.94
CA VAL A 86 -7.19 24.91 -30.43
C VAL A 86 -7.13 25.01 -31.96
N ARG A 87 -8.29 24.98 -32.63
CA ARG A 87 -8.38 24.99 -34.10
C ARG A 87 -8.26 26.40 -34.65
N ALA A 88 -7.49 26.53 -35.74
CA ALA A 88 -7.35 27.77 -36.50
C ALA A 88 -8.67 28.26 -37.12
N ASP A 89 -9.57 27.34 -37.49
CA ASP A 89 -10.89 27.67 -38.04
C ASP A 89 -11.94 27.96 -36.95
N TRP A 90 -11.55 28.75 -35.94
CA TRP A 90 -12.31 29.02 -34.72
C TRP A 90 -13.74 29.51 -34.98
N ARG A 91 -13.98 30.30 -36.03
CA ARG A 91 -15.33 30.78 -36.40
C ARG A 91 -16.28 29.67 -36.81
N ILE A 92 -15.77 28.71 -37.59
CA ILE A 92 -16.56 27.57 -38.04
C ILE A 92 -16.88 26.71 -36.83
N LYS A 93 -15.90 26.51 -35.94
CA LYS A 93 -16.09 25.77 -34.67
C LYS A 93 -17.11 26.45 -33.77
N LEU A 94 -16.99 27.76 -33.51
CA LEU A 94 -17.94 28.53 -32.71
C LEU A 94 -19.37 28.35 -33.22
N ARG A 95 -19.62 28.56 -34.52
CA ARG A 95 -20.95 28.38 -35.11
C ARG A 95 -21.44 26.94 -34.99
N SER A 96 -20.56 25.97 -35.20
CA SER A 96 -20.89 24.54 -35.07
C SER A 96 -21.29 24.19 -33.64
N ASP A 97 -20.57 24.68 -32.64
CA ASP A 97 -20.86 24.42 -31.23
C ASP A 97 -22.17 25.07 -30.81
N CYS A 98 -22.40 26.34 -31.18
CA CYS A 98 -23.67 27.00 -30.89
C CYS A 98 -24.87 26.25 -31.50
N LYS A 99 -24.73 25.71 -32.72
CA LYS A 99 -25.78 24.86 -33.33
C LYS A 99 -26.03 23.60 -32.51
N ARG A 100 -24.99 22.87 -32.11
CA ARG A 100 -25.12 21.63 -31.31
C ARG A 100 -25.77 21.89 -29.96
N VAL A 101 -25.38 22.97 -29.28
CA VAL A 101 -26.00 23.39 -28.01
C VAL A 101 -27.49 23.71 -28.18
N ARG A 102 -27.87 24.38 -29.27
CA ARG A 102 -29.28 24.65 -29.58
C ARG A 102 -30.05 23.37 -29.92
N GLU A 103 -29.45 22.46 -30.70
CA GLU A 103 -30.05 21.17 -31.08
C GLU A 103 -30.28 20.26 -29.87
N ALA A 104 -29.38 20.30 -28.87
CA ALA A 104 -29.54 19.65 -27.58
C ALA A 104 -30.54 20.35 -26.64
N ASN A 105 -31.25 21.39 -27.13
CA ASN A 105 -32.26 22.16 -26.42
C ASN A 105 -31.75 22.86 -25.15
N HIS A 106 -30.47 23.22 -25.14
CA HIS A 106 -29.89 24.07 -24.10
C HIS A 106 -30.05 25.55 -24.49
N LYS A 107 -30.38 26.38 -23.50
CA LYS A 107 -30.61 27.82 -23.65
C LYS A 107 -29.73 28.60 -22.67
N PRO A 108 -28.42 28.70 -22.93
CA PRO A 108 -27.56 29.52 -22.10
C PRO A 108 -27.92 31.00 -22.24
N ASP A 109 -27.81 31.75 -21.15
CA ASP A 109 -27.81 33.21 -21.19
C ASP A 109 -26.47 33.73 -21.71
N ILE A 110 -25.37 33.07 -21.31
CA ILE A 110 -24.00 33.38 -21.72
C ILE A 110 -23.35 32.14 -22.33
N PHE A 111 -22.76 32.32 -23.50
CA PHE A 111 -21.91 31.36 -24.17
C PHE A 111 -20.45 31.84 -24.06
N VAL A 112 -19.64 31.13 -23.29
CA VAL A 112 -18.21 31.43 -23.13
C VAL A 112 -17.42 30.61 -24.13
N PHE A 113 -16.60 31.26 -24.95
CA PHE A 113 -15.77 30.59 -25.95
C PHE A 113 -14.29 30.92 -25.74
N ALA A 114 -13.44 29.91 -25.59
CA ALA A 114 -11.99 30.11 -25.45
C ALA A 114 -11.21 29.49 -26.61
N CYS A 115 -10.25 30.24 -27.18
CA CYS A 115 -9.43 29.76 -28.28
C CYS A 115 -7.98 30.25 -28.24
N THR A 116 -7.09 29.49 -28.87
CA THR A 116 -5.66 29.82 -29.02
C THR A 116 -5.36 30.78 -30.18
N GLU A 117 -6.38 31.27 -30.89
CA GLU A 117 -6.22 32.18 -32.02
C GLU A 117 -6.18 33.65 -31.57
N VAL A 118 -5.38 34.46 -32.26
CA VAL A 118 -5.40 35.93 -32.14
C VAL A 118 -6.57 36.45 -32.98
N ILE A 119 -7.52 37.13 -32.34
CA ILE A 119 -8.73 37.61 -33.01
C ILE A 119 -8.75 39.14 -33.05
N ALA A 120 -8.91 39.73 -34.24
CA ALA A 120 -8.99 41.18 -34.38
C ALA A 120 -10.32 41.72 -33.81
N ALA A 121 -10.33 42.98 -33.34
CA ALA A 121 -11.51 43.57 -32.68
C ALA A 121 -12.80 43.50 -33.53
N SER A 122 -12.71 43.81 -34.83
CA SER A 122 -13.84 43.72 -35.77
C SER A 122 -14.40 42.30 -35.90
N GLU A 123 -13.55 41.30 -35.74
CA GLU A 123 -13.91 39.89 -35.80
C GLU A 123 -14.59 39.42 -34.52
N LYS A 124 -14.17 39.95 -33.36
CA LYS A 124 -14.86 39.74 -32.08
C LYS A 124 -16.26 40.33 -32.12
N ASP A 125 -16.40 41.58 -32.58
CA ASP A 125 -17.69 42.25 -32.69
C ASP A 125 -18.64 41.49 -33.63
N ALA A 126 -18.12 41.01 -34.77
CA ALA A 126 -18.89 40.18 -35.68
C ALA A 126 -19.33 38.84 -35.06
N ALA A 127 -18.48 38.20 -34.26
CA ALA A 127 -18.82 36.96 -33.55
C ALA A 127 -19.89 37.20 -32.47
N VAL A 128 -19.77 38.26 -31.68
CA VAL A 128 -20.76 38.65 -30.67
C VAL A 128 -22.10 38.94 -31.32
N LYS A 129 -22.11 39.70 -32.42
CA LYS A 129 -23.32 39.99 -33.19
C LYS A 129 -23.96 38.71 -33.74
N MET A 130 -23.17 37.83 -34.34
CA MET A 130 -23.64 36.55 -34.89
C MET A 130 -24.27 35.65 -33.82
N VAL A 131 -23.65 35.50 -32.65
CA VAL A 131 -24.20 34.67 -31.57
C VAL A 131 -25.51 35.26 -31.03
N LYS A 132 -25.56 36.59 -30.90
CA LYS A 132 -26.76 37.30 -30.42
C LYS A 132 -27.91 37.24 -31.42
N GLU A 133 -27.66 37.43 -32.71
CA GLU A 133 -28.70 37.43 -33.76
C GLU A 133 -29.19 36.01 -34.10
N ASP A 134 -28.27 35.04 -34.25
CA ASP A 134 -28.62 33.69 -34.71
C ASP A 134 -29.12 32.76 -33.58
N PHE A 135 -28.72 33.02 -32.32
CA PHE A 135 -29.00 32.14 -31.18
C PHE A 135 -29.64 32.85 -29.97
N GLY A 136 -29.55 34.18 -29.88
CA GLY A 136 -30.13 34.96 -28.78
C GLY A 136 -29.31 34.94 -27.49
N TRP A 137 -28.02 34.58 -27.55
CA TRP A 137 -27.15 34.44 -26.37
C TRP A 137 -26.10 35.57 -26.31
N GLU A 138 -25.60 35.89 -25.12
CA GLU A 138 -24.43 36.75 -24.97
C GLU A 138 -23.14 35.92 -25.17
N LEU A 139 -22.17 36.45 -25.92
CA LEU A 139 -20.88 35.77 -26.14
C LEU A 139 -19.79 36.43 -25.27
N ASP A 140 -19.13 35.63 -24.43
CA ASP A 140 -17.89 36.04 -23.76
C ASP A 140 -16.69 35.29 -24.37
N LEU A 141 -15.85 36.03 -25.10
CA LEU A 141 -14.78 35.46 -25.93
C LEU A 141 -13.40 35.63 -25.26
N PHE A 142 -12.70 34.52 -25.09
CA PHE A 142 -11.32 34.43 -24.62
C PHE A 142 -10.42 34.01 -25.77
N ASP A 143 -9.89 34.99 -26.49
CA ASP A 143 -8.86 34.78 -27.50
C ASP A 143 -7.46 34.70 -26.89
N LEU A 144 -6.45 34.41 -27.72
CA LEU A 144 -5.08 34.18 -27.29
C LEU A 144 -4.54 35.30 -26.39
N GLU A 145 -4.75 36.56 -26.76
CA GLU A 145 -4.25 37.70 -25.98
C GLU A 145 -4.92 37.81 -24.61
N ARG A 146 -6.23 37.55 -24.52
CA ARG A 146 -6.92 37.56 -23.22
C ARG A 146 -6.45 36.43 -22.33
N LEU A 147 -6.21 35.23 -22.88
CA LEU A 147 -5.61 34.11 -22.16
C LEU A 147 -4.19 34.48 -21.66
N ARG A 148 -3.36 35.06 -22.53
CA ARG A 148 -2.00 35.53 -22.17
C ARG A 148 -2.03 36.55 -21.04
N VAL A 149 -2.94 37.52 -21.05
CA VAL A 149 -3.05 38.53 -19.99
C VAL A 149 -3.41 37.88 -18.64
N GLN A 150 -4.31 36.90 -18.62
CA GLN A 150 -4.64 36.18 -17.40
C GLN A 150 -3.44 35.39 -16.85
N LEU A 151 -2.73 34.68 -17.73
CA LEU A 151 -1.59 33.83 -17.39
C LEU A 151 -0.30 34.60 -17.08
N SER A 152 -0.11 35.79 -17.65
CA SER A 152 1.04 36.65 -17.33
C SER A 152 0.81 37.49 -16.07
N GLY A 153 -0.46 37.77 -15.72
CA GLY A 153 -0.86 38.57 -14.57
C GLY A 153 -1.48 37.75 -13.42
N PRO A 154 -2.80 37.89 -13.17
CA PRO A 154 -3.43 37.43 -11.93
C PRO A 154 -3.39 35.91 -11.72
N GLN A 155 -3.26 35.13 -12.79
CA GLN A 155 -3.34 33.68 -12.75
C GLN A 155 -2.04 32.99 -13.17
N ARG A 156 -0.90 33.65 -12.93
CA ARG A 156 0.44 33.13 -13.24
C ARG A 156 0.75 31.77 -12.63
N HIS A 157 0.13 31.44 -11.50
CA HIS A 157 0.25 30.13 -10.85
C HIS A 157 -0.18 28.96 -11.74
N LEU A 158 -1.08 29.19 -12.72
CA LEU A 158 -1.51 28.16 -13.66
C LEU A 158 -0.38 27.66 -14.58
N LEU A 159 0.63 28.50 -14.84
CA LEU A 159 1.82 28.07 -15.59
C LEU A 159 2.51 26.88 -14.91
N ALA A 160 2.54 26.92 -13.58
CA ALA A 160 3.16 25.90 -12.74
C ALA A 160 2.31 24.62 -12.59
N GLN A 161 1.00 24.72 -12.84
CA GLN A 161 0.02 23.64 -12.74
C GLN A 161 -0.20 22.90 -14.07
N HIS A 162 0.05 23.56 -15.21
CA HIS A 162 -0.12 23.01 -16.55
C HIS A 162 1.22 22.77 -17.27
N GLN A 163 2.11 21.99 -16.64
CA GLN A 163 3.50 21.76 -17.11
C GLN A 163 3.59 21.07 -18.48
N SER A 164 2.55 20.34 -18.89
CA SER A 164 2.49 19.74 -20.24
C SER A 164 2.30 20.77 -21.35
N ILE A 165 1.82 21.96 -21.01
CA ILE A 165 1.65 23.10 -21.95
C ILE A 165 2.88 24.02 -21.85
N PHE A 166 3.29 24.32 -20.62
CA PHE A 166 4.38 25.25 -20.32
C PHE A 166 5.68 24.48 -20.00
N VAL A 167 6.44 24.18 -21.04
CA VAL A 167 7.61 23.29 -20.99
C VAL A 167 8.96 24.04 -21.08
N PRO A 168 10.07 23.41 -20.65
CA PRO A 168 11.42 23.92 -20.89
C PRO A 168 11.74 24.11 -22.38
N PRO A 169 12.61 25.08 -22.77
CA PRO A 169 13.43 25.91 -21.90
C PRO A 169 12.73 27.16 -21.34
N PHE A 170 11.55 27.51 -21.87
CA PHE A 170 10.87 28.77 -21.51
C PHE A 170 10.36 28.78 -20.07
N PHE A 171 9.96 27.61 -19.56
CA PHE A 171 9.48 27.44 -18.20
C PHE A 171 10.34 26.37 -17.51
N PRO A 172 11.51 26.74 -16.96
CA PRO A 172 12.44 25.80 -16.36
C PRO A 172 11.81 25.02 -15.19
N GLN A 173 12.35 23.82 -14.97
CA GLN A 173 11.91 22.90 -13.93
C GLN A 173 13.10 22.54 -13.03
N ARG A 174 12.81 22.21 -11.77
CA ARG A 174 13.72 21.58 -10.83
C ARG A 174 12.98 20.56 -10.00
N GLY A 175 13.58 19.38 -9.80
CA GLY A 175 12.99 18.25 -9.10
C GLY A 175 11.69 17.77 -9.73
N GLY A 176 11.57 17.88 -11.05
CA GLY A 176 10.34 17.58 -11.79
C GLY A 176 9.19 18.57 -11.58
N GLU A 177 9.44 19.73 -10.97
CA GLU A 177 8.44 20.78 -10.76
C GLU A 177 8.82 22.06 -11.49
N SER A 178 7.83 22.74 -12.08
CA SER A 178 8.02 24.09 -12.61
C SER A 178 8.46 25.06 -11.51
N ILE A 179 9.45 25.90 -11.78
CA ILE A 179 9.92 26.93 -10.83
C ILE A 179 9.11 28.24 -10.91
N ALA A 180 7.99 28.25 -11.64
CA ALA A 180 7.07 29.37 -11.63
C ALA A 180 6.39 29.52 -10.25
N ASP A 181 6.21 30.76 -9.81
CA ASP A 181 5.58 31.07 -8.53
C ASP A 181 4.14 30.55 -8.46
N SER A 182 3.86 29.66 -7.50
CA SER A 182 2.52 29.11 -7.28
C SER A 182 2.19 28.83 -5.81
N HIS A 183 3.17 28.69 -4.92
CA HIS A 183 2.97 28.42 -3.48
C HIS A 183 1.86 27.39 -3.18
N ASP A 184 1.85 26.27 -3.91
CA ASP A 184 0.80 25.25 -3.88
C ASP A 184 1.29 23.88 -3.36
N THR A 185 2.59 23.74 -3.12
CA THR A 185 3.22 22.46 -2.78
C THR A 185 3.61 22.39 -1.30
N ILE A 186 3.34 21.25 -0.66
CA ILE A 186 3.91 20.89 0.64
C ILE A 186 5.27 20.22 0.39
N LEU A 187 6.35 20.89 0.76
CA LEU A 187 7.70 20.35 0.66
C LEU A 187 8.02 19.55 1.91
N ILE A 188 8.48 18.31 1.72
CA ILE A 188 8.95 17.44 2.80
C ILE A 188 10.45 17.25 2.58
N ASP A 189 11.25 17.85 3.45
CA ASP A 189 12.71 17.79 3.38
C ASP A 189 13.27 16.83 4.43
N HIS A 190 14.31 16.09 4.04
CA HIS A 190 14.89 15.02 4.82
C HIS A 190 16.31 14.67 4.38
N VAL A 191 17.13 14.22 5.32
CA VAL A 191 18.42 13.56 5.02
C VAL A 191 18.22 12.10 4.65
N ALA A 192 19.24 11.43 4.12
CA ALA A 192 19.10 10.07 3.59
C ALA A 192 18.55 9.05 4.61
N SER A 193 18.97 9.14 5.88
CA SER A 193 18.49 8.26 6.96
C SER A 193 16.98 8.39 7.23
N ASP A 194 16.39 9.55 6.94
CA ASP A 194 14.98 9.85 7.21
C ASP A 194 14.07 9.58 6.00
N HIS A 195 14.59 8.97 4.93
CA HIS A 195 13.85 8.74 3.69
C HIS A 195 12.55 7.96 3.91
N ALA A 196 12.56 6.94 4.77
CA ALA A 196 11.39 6.09 4.99
C ALA A 196 10.19 6.87 5.54
N ILE A 197 10.41 7.73 6.54
CA ILE A 197 9.35 8.53 7.15
C ILE A 197 8.91 9.66 6.21
N ALA A 198 9.85 10.32 5.53
CA ALA A 198 9.55 11.40 4.58
C ALA A 198 8.70 10.90 3.40
N ALA A 199 9.09 9.77 2.80
CA ALA A 199 8.33 9.15 1.71
C ALA A 199 6.95 8.67 2.17
N TRP A 200 6.85 8.12 3.38
CA TRP A 200 5.57 7.72 3.96
C TRP A 200 4.64 8.92 4.17
N LEU A 201 5.15 10.01 4.74
CA LEU A 201 4.38 11.23 5.01
C LEU A 201 3.91 11.88 3.70
N SER A 202 4.80 11.98 2.71
CA SER A 202 4.50 12.48 1.36
C SER A 202 3.31 11.73 0.75
N ARG A 203 3.35 10.39 0.79
CA ARG A 203 2.27 9.55 0.28
C ARG A 203 0.95 9.76 1.03
N ARG A 204 0.98 9.86 2.36
CA ARG A 204 -0.23 10.05 3.17
C ARG A 204 -0.90 11.41 2.89
N LEU A 205 -0.11 12.45 2.73
CA LEU A 205 -0.61 13.78 2.37
C LEU A 205 -1.10 13.81 0.91
N SER A 206 -0.39 13.19 -0.03
CA SER A 206 -0.86 12.99 -1.41
C SER A 206 -2.22 12.28 -1.47
N LEU A 207 -2.38 11.16 -0.74
CA LEU A 207 -3.65 10.42 -0.64
C LEU A 207 -4.78 11.26 -0.01
N SER A 208 -4.43 12.25 0.82
CA SER A 208 -5.39 13.20 1.40
C SER A 208 -5.73 14.35 0.46
N GLY A 209 -5.18 14.36 -0.77
CA GLY A 209 -5.44 15.35 -1.81
C GLY A 209 -4.55 16.59 -1.75
N PHE A 210 -3.44 16.57 -1.00
CA PHE A 210 -2.46 17.66 -1.02
C PHE A 210 -1.42 17.44 -2.13
N ARG A 211 -0.95 18.54 -2.76
CA ARG A 211 0.23 18.49 -3.63
C ARG A 211 1.47 18.44 -2.76
N THR A 212 2.26 17.38 -2.89
CA THR A 212 3.48 17.20 -2.09
C THR A 212 4.68 17.00 -2.98
N TRP A 213 5.83 17.48 -2.53
CA TRP A 213 7.11 17.15 -3.14
C TRP A 213 8.07 16.65 -2.08
N CYS A 214 8.77 15.57 -2.41
CA CYS A 214 9.74 14.90 -1.54
C CYS A 214 10.86 14.39 -2.43
N ARG A 215 12.11 14.60 -1.99
CA ARG A 215 13.31 14.15 -2.72
C ARG A 215 13.27 12.66 -3.07
N GLY A 216 12.68 11.84 -2.20
CA GLY A 216 12.61 10.39 -2.37
C GLY A 216 11.77 9.90 -3.54
N THR A 217 10.93 10.77 -4.10
CA THR A 217 10.03 10.48 -5.22
C THR A 217 10.21 11.43 -6.41
N ALA A 218 11.15 12.38 -6.31
CA ALA A 218 11.39 13.40 -7.32
C ALA A 218 12.48 12.96 -8.32
N PRO A 219 12.33 13.23 -9.62
CA PRO A 219 13.38 13.00 -10.61
C PRO A 219 14.46 14.08 -10.49
N LEU A 220 15.60 13.75 -9.90
CA LEU A 220 16.72 14.69 -9.65
C LEU A 220 18.00 14.33 -10.43
N ALA A 221 17.91 13.44 -11.41
CA ALA A 221 19.08 13.03 -12.18
C ALA A 221 19.70 14.24 -12.90
N GLY A 222 20.94 14.57 -12.54
CA GLY A 222 21.68 15.71 -13.11
C GLY A 222 21.43 17.07 -12.45
N GLU A 223 20.66 17.12 -11.35
CA GLU A 223 20.38 18.35 -10.60
C GLU A 223 21.12 18.39 -9.26
N ASP A 224 21.43 19.61 -8.78
CA ASP A 224 21.84 19.82 -7.39
C ASP A 224 20.60 19.75 -6.48
N ALA A 225 20.58 18.75 -5.59
CA ALA A 225 19.45 18.51 -4.70
C ALA A 225 19.22 19.65 -3.68
N ASP A 226 20.29 20.26 -3.17
CA ASP A 226 20.18 21.35 -2.19
C ASP A 226 19.65 22.62 -2.87
N GLU A 227 20.23 22.98 -4.01
CA GLU A 227 19.77 24.12 -4.81
C GLU A 227 18.30 23.94 -5.22
N THR A 228 17.92 22.73 -5.61
CA THR A 228 16.54 22.38 -5.97
C THR A 228 15.57 22.61 -4.81
N VAL A 229 15.88 22.10 -3.62
CA VAL A 229 15.02 22.30 -2.44
C VAL A 229 14.93 23.80 -2.12
N ARG A 230 16.03 24.56 -2.18
CA ARG A 230 16.01 26.02 -1.96
C ARG A 230 15.13 26.76 -2.97
N THR A 231 15.24 26.43 -4.26
CA THR A 231 14.39 27.01 -5.31
C THR A 231 12.92 26.69 -5.06
N LEU A 232 12.59 25.44 -4.70
CA LEU A 232 11.21 25.05 -4.42
C LEU A 232 10.67 25.73 -3.14
N ILE A 233 11.50 25.91 -2.10
CA ILE A 233 11.14 26.67 -0.89
C ILE A 233 10.75 28.10 -1.28
N ALA A 234 11.48 28.72 -2.21
CA ALA A 234 11.23 30.08 -2.65
C ALA A 234 9.92 30.20 -3.46
N HIS A 235 9.72 29.34 -4.47
CA HIS A 235 8.68 29.56 -5.50
C HIS A 235 7.43 28.67 -5.33
N ARG A 236 7.58 27.48 -4.75
CA ARG A 236 6.53 26.44 -4.74
C ARG A 236 5.97 26.11 -3.37
N ALA A 237 6.75 26.30 -2.31
CA ALA A 237 6.32 25.91 -0.97
C ALA A 237 5.15 26.78 -0.46
N ASN A 238 4.03 26.13 -0.15
CA ASN A 238 3.00 26.62 0.75
C ASN A 238 3.33 26.25 2.21
N ARG A 239 3.84 25.03 2.42
CA ARG A 239 4.37 24.54 3.70
C ARG A 239 5.65 23.76 3.48
N TYR A 240 6.51 23.84 4.47
CA TYR A 240 7.80 23.19 4.53
C TYR A 240 7.87 22.33 5.80
N LEU A 241 8.01 21.02 5.61
CA LEU A 241 7.98 20.00 6.66
C LEU A 241 9.37 19.37 6.76
N PRO A 242 10.28 19.94 7.58
CA PRO A 242 11.59 19.34 7.81
C PRO A 242 11.45 18.15 8.77
N ILE A 243 12.00 16.99 8.39
CA ILE A 243 12.12 15.84 9.29
C ILE A 243 13.34 16.02 10.21
N LEU A 244 13.08 16.16 11.51
CA LEU A 244 14.11 16.37 12.53
C LEU A 244 14.52 15.03 13.15
N SER A 245 15.77 14.62 12.95
CA SER A 245 16.40 13.43 13.50
C SER A 245 17.82 13.77 13.95
N THR A 246 18.48 12.87 14.68
CA THR A 246 19.91 13.03 14.98
C THR A 246 20.75 13.25 13.70
N GLY A 247 20.41 12.55 12.61
CA GLY A 247 21.11 12.69 11.33
C GLY A 247 20.82 14.03 10.63
N SER A 248 19.57 14.49 10.61
CA SER A 248 19.23 15.75 9.93
C SER A 248 19.73 16.97 10.68
N LEU A 249 19.85 16.88 11.99
CA LEU A 249 20.42 17.92 12.83
C LEU A 249 21.95 18.00 12.74
N ALA A 250 22.63 16.91 12.38
CA ALA A 250 24.06 16.92 12.08
C ALA A 250 24.39 17.43 10.66
N ASP A 251 23.40 17.60 9.78
CA ASP A 251 23.59 18.03 8.39
C ASP A 251 23.50 19.58 8.28
N PRO A 252 24.60 20.26 7.95
CA PRO A 252 24.63 21.73 7.88
C PRO A 252 23.75 22.28 6.75
N LEU A 253 23.67 21.61 5.59
CA LEU A 253 22.85 22.06 4.47
C LEU A 253 21.36 21.97 4.84
N PHE A 254 20.96 20.89 5.50
CA PHE A 254 19.59 20.74 6.01
C PHE A 254 19.21 21.86 6.99
N LEU A 255 20.10 22.19 7.92
CA LEU A 255 19.89 23.28 8.88
C LEU A 255 19.79 24.64 8.18
N GLU A 256 20.61 24.90 7.16
CA GLU A 256 20.52 26.12 6.35
C GLU A 256 19.17 26.24 5.63
N ARG A 257 18.69 25.14 5.02
CA ARG A 257 17.36 25.14 4.37
C ARG A 257 16.24 25.41 5.37
N CYS A 258 16.32 24.83 6.57
CA CYS A 258 15.40 25.16 7.66
C CYS A 258 15.45 26.64 8.05
N ALA A 259 16.66 27.22 8.11
CA ALA A 259 16.84 28.64 8.44
C ALA A 259 16.27 29.55 7.35
N ILE A 260 16.44 29.21 6.07
CA ILE A 260 15.86 29.92 4.92
C ILE A 260 14.33 29.88 4.98
N ALA A 261 13.74 28.69 5.17
CA ALA A 261 12.30 28.54 5.24
C ALA A 261 11.71 29.35 6.41
N THR A 262 12.34 29.28 7.58
CA THR A 262 11.88 30.01 8.77
C THR A 262 12.07 31.52 8.63
N ALA A 263 13.12 31.97 7.93
CA ALA A 263 13.35 33.40 7.66
C ALA A 263 12.29 34.00 6.73
N ARG A 264 11.74 33.20 5.81
CA ARG A 264 10.68 33.61 4.89
C ARG A 264 9.35 33.84 5.62
N SER A 265 8.95 32.86 6.43
CA SER A 265 7.83 33.00 7.37
C SER A 265 7.87 31.86 8.38
N PRO A 266 7.71 32.13 9.70
CA PRO A 266 7.54 31.07 10.69
C PRO A 266 6.36 30.14 10.38
N ASP A 267 5.27 30.68 9.82
CA ASP A 267 4.07 29.92 9.47
C ASP A 267 4.27 28.97 8.29
N LEU A 268 5.38 29.11 7.55
CA LEU A 268 5.76 28.20 6.47
C LEU A 268 6.20 26.84 7.02
N VAL A 269 6.77 26.79 8.23
CA VAL A 269 7.52 25.63 8.73
C VAL A 269 6.67 24.83 9.73
N ILE A 270 6.53 23.53 9.46
CA ILE A 270 5.92 22.56 10.39
C ILE A 270 6.98 21.50 10.73
N PRO A 271 7.73 21.66 11.83
CA PRO A 271 8.78 20.71 12.19
C PRO A 271 8.21 19.33 12.48
N CYS A 272 8.81 18.29 11.91
CA CYS A 272 8.37 16.90 12.10
C CYS A 272 9.44 16.16 12.91
N LYS A 273 9.22 15.99 14.21
CA LYS A 273 10.17 15.37 15.14
C LYS A 273 10.17 13.85 14.96
N GLY A 274 11.28 13.31 14.46
CA GLY A 274 11.60 11.88 14.46
C GLY A 274 12.36 11.46 15.71
N ILE A 275 13.23 10.45 15.56
CA ILE A 275 14.10 9.99 16.66
C ILE A 275 15.31 10.93 16.75
N ILE A 276 15.43 11.62 17.88
CA ILE A 276 16.51 12.57 18.18
C ILE A 276 17.19 12.10 19.48
N SER A 277 18.53 12.06 19.50
CA SER A 277 19.30 11.81 20.72
C SER A 277 19.03 12.88 21.77
N GLU A 278 19.04 12.51 23.06
CA GLU A 278 18.77 13.44 24.17
C GLU A 278 19.76 14.63 24.20
N ASP A 279 20.95 14.46 23.61
CA ASP A 279 22.04 15.43 23.62
C ASP A 279 21.88 16.59 22.62
N TRP A 280 20.89 16.56 21.73
CA TRP A 280 20.81 17.53 20.64
C TRP A 280 19.91 18.74 20.94
N VAL A 281 20.48 19.95 20.77
CA VAL A 281 19.77 21.23 20.91
C VAL A 281 19.25 21.71 19.56
N LEU A 282 17.94 21.92 19.45
CA LEU A 282 17.34 22.49 18.25
C LEU A 282 17.86 23.92 17.98
N PRO A 283 18.05 24.30 16.71
CA PRO A 283 18.36 25.68 16.35
C PRO A 283 17.30 26.65 16.90
N SER A 284 17.73 27.79 17.43
CA SER A 284 16.89 28.75 18.17
C SER A 284 15.61 29.19 17.47
N ARG A 285 15.59 29.18 16.13
CA ARG A 285 14.41 29.49 15.31
C ARG A 285 13.40 28.33 15.25
N LEU A 286 13.86 27.09 15.27
CA LEU A 286 13.02 25.89 15.31
C LEU A 286 12.52 25.59 16.73
N THR A 287 13.29 25.92 17.77
CA THR A 287 12.91 25.70 19.18
C THR A 287 11.64 26.46 19.59
N LYS A 288 11.30 27.54 18.88
CA LYS A 288 10.08 28.33 19.13
C LYS A 288 8.84 27.70 18.52
N LEU A 289 8.99 26.73 17.62
CA LEU A 289 7.90 26.07 16.93
C LEU A 289 7.53 24.77 17.65
N VAL A 290 6.23 24.49 17.74
CA VAL A 290 5.75 23.20 18.24
C VAL A 290 5.88 22.17 17.13
N ALA A 291 6.65 21.12 17.37
CA ALA A 291 6.87 20.05 16.40
C ALA A 291 5.73 19.02 16.41
N ALA A 292 5.41 18.48 15.23
CA ALA A 292 4.61 17.26 15.11
C ALA A 292 5.47 16.05 15.46
N ASP A 293 5.08 15.28 16.48
CA ASP A 293 5.87 14.15 16.97
C ASP A 293 5.58 12.85 16.22
N PHE A 294 6.60 12.30 15.58
CA PHE A 294 6.59 11.01 14.89
C PHE A 294 7.44 9.95 15.60
N SER A 295 8.11 10.28 16.72
CA SER A 295 8.97 9.35 17.45
C SER A 295 8.17 8.23 18.12
N SER A 296 7.03 8.58 18.70
CA SER A 296 6.15 7.66 19.42
C SER A 296 5.23 6.88 18.47
N SER A 297 4.61 7.60 17.52
CA SER A 297 3.62 7.05 16.58
C SER A 297 3.53 7.90 15.32
N TRP A 298 3.76 7.31 14.15
CA TRP A 298 3.65 8.03 12.88
C TRP A 298 2.21 8.53 12.62
N ARG A 299 1.21 7.84 13.18
CA ARG A 299 -0.20 8.24 13.06
C ARG A 299 -0.47 9.53 13.83
N GLU A 300 0.11 9.69 15.02
CA GLU A 300 -0.05 10.88 15.85
C GLU A 300 0.59 12.09 15.18
N GLY A 301 1.83 11.93 14.70
CA GLY A 301 2.53 12.95 13.92
C GLY A 301 1.75 13.38 12.67
N LEU A 302 1.20 12.42 11.91
CA LEU A 302 0.36 12.72 10.74
C LEU A 302 -0.89 13.53 11.13
N ASN A 303 -1.59 13.15 12.20
CA ASN A 303 -2.76 13.89 12.67
C ASN A 303 -2.39 15.32 13.09
N ALA A 304 -1.25 15.51 13.77
CA ALA A 304 -0.75 16.84 14.13
C ALA A 304 -0.47 17.70 12.89
N VAL A 305 0.17 17.13 11.86
CA VAL A 305 0.41 17.81 10.58
C VAL A 305 -0.92 18.19 9.90
N LEU A 306 -1.87 17.25 9.77
CA LEU A 306 -3.17 17.52 9.15
C LEU A 306 -3.95 18.62 9.90
N ASN A 307 -3.93 18.60 11.23
CA ASN A 307 -4.56 19.64 12.05
C ASN A 307 -3.89 21.01 11.85
N ALA A 308 -2.56 21.06 11.76
CA ALA A 308 -1.82 22.28 11.50
C ALA A 308 -2.12 22.86 10.10
N LEU A 309 -2.20 22.00 9.08
CA LEU A 309 -2.59 22.38 7.71
C LEU A 309 -4.02 22.94 7.68
N SER A 310 -4.97 22.24 8.31
CA SER A 310 -6.37 22.68 8.38
C SER A 310 -6.52 24.02 9.13
N SER A 311 -5.83 24.17 10.27
CA SER A 311 -5.86 25.41 11.08
C SER A 311 -5.25 26.59 10.33
N SER A 312 -4.29 26.31 9.45
CA SER A 312 -3.67 27.27 8.54
C SER A 312 -4.53 27.64 7.32
N GLY A 313 -5.73 27.07 7.18
CA GLY A 313 -6.58 27.27 6.01
C GLY A 313 -6.10 26.56 4.74
N ILE A 314 -5.11 25.67 4.85
CA ILE A 314 -4.60 24.89 3.71
C ILE A 314 -5.54 23.72 3.50
N ARG A 315 -6.23 23.74 2.36
CA ARG A 315 -7.17 22.70 1.95
C ARG A 315 -6.53 21.79 0.91
N PRO A 316 -6.92 20.51 0.86
CA PRO A 316 -6.59 19.63 -0.25
C PRO A 316 -6.98 20.27 -1.60
N SER A 317 -6.12 20.15 -2.60
CA SER A 317 -6.43 20.59 -3.97
C SER A 317 -7.43 19.66 -4.66
N LEU A 318 -7.59 18.45 -4.14
CA LEU A 318 -8.50 17.42 -4.64
C LEU A 318 -9.36 16.89 -3.49
N ALA A 319 -10.62 16.56 -3.78
CA ALA A 319 -11.45 15.78 -2.86
C ALA A 319 -10.74 14.46 -2.52
N ALA A 320 -10.81 14.01 -1.26
CA ALA A 320 -10.00 12.91 -0.74
C ALA A 320 -10.11 11.62 -1.60
N GLU A 321 -11.30 11.27 -2.09
CA GLU A 321 -11.49 10.10 -2.97
C GLU A 321 -10.76 10.25 -4.30
N ARG A 322 -10.82 11.44 -4.91
CA ARG A 322 -10.15 11.76 -6.18
C ARG A 322 -8.64 11.88 -6.00
N GLY A 323 -8.19 12.48 -4.90
CA GLY A 323 -6.79 12.54 -4.49
C GLY A 323 -6.20 11.14 -4.29
N ALA A 324 -6.93 10.26 -3.60
CA ALA A 324 -6.54 8.87 -3.43
C ALA A 324 -6.47 8.12 -4.77
N GLN A 325 -7.44 8.29 -5.67
CA GLN A 325 -7.41 7.66 -6.99
C GLN A 325 -6.24 8.13 -7.86
N ILE A 326 -5.93 9.43 -7.86
CA ILE A 326 -4.81 9.99 -8.64
C ILE A 326 -3.47 9.53 -8.05
N ALA A 327 -3.30 9.67 -6.73
CA ALA A 327 -2.10 9.20 -6.05
C ALA A 327 -1.89 7.70 -6.29
N LEU A 328 -2.93 6.88 -6.19
CA LEU A 328 -2.83 5.44 -6.47
C LEU A 328 -2.43 5.15 -7.93
N ARG A 329 -2.81 6.00 -8.90
CA ARG A 329 -2.41 5.89 -10.31
C ARG A 329 -0.98 6.33 -10.59
N ASP A 330 -0.43 7.25 -9.80
CA ASP A 330 0.97 7.66 -9.88
C ASP A 330 1.91 6.63 -9.22
N PHE A 331 1.41 5.91 -8.19
CA PHE A 331 2.20 4.94 -7.42
C PHE A 331 2.07 3.49 -7.88
N LEU A 332 0.94 3.13 -8.50
CA LEU A 332 0.71 1.82 -9.09
C LEU A 332 0.51 1.99 -10.59
N PRO A 333 1.09 1.13 -11.44
CA PRO A 333 0.83 1.17 -12.87
C PRO A 333 -0.69 1.23 -13.09
N SER A 334 -1.13 2.07 -14.02
CA SER A 334 -2.50 2.60 -14.10
C SER A 334 -3.63 1.56 -14.33
N GLN A 335 -3.31 0.26 -14.30
CA GLN A 335 -4.22 -0.86 -14.48
C GLN A 335 -3.87 -2.10 -13.61
N VAL A 336 -3.43 -1.94 -12.35
CA VAL A 336 -3.18 -3.13 -11.47
C VAL A 336 -4.45 -3.94 -11.18
N THR A 337 -5.63 -3.33 -11.30
CA THR A 337 -6.90 -4.03 -11.08
C THR A 337 -7.69 -4.10 -12.38
N VAL A 338 -8.18 -5.29 -12.70
CA VAL A 338 -9.04 -5.58 -13.85
C VAL A 338 -10.43 -5.97 -13.36
N ALA A 339 -11.48 -5.52 -14.06
CA ALA A 339 -12.87 -5.91 -13.79
C ALA A 339 -13.15 -7.34 -14.27
N LYS A 340 -12.29 -8.28 -13.87
CA LYS A 340 -12.38 -9.71 -14.15
C LYS A 340 -12.45 -10.42 -12.81
N PRO A 341 -13.51 -11.21 -12.55
CA PRO A 341 -13.57 -12.01 -11.33
C PRO A 341 -12.34 -12.90 -11.18
N GLU A 342 -11.77 -12.93 -9.97
CA GLU A 342 -10.61 -13.73 -9.64
C GLU A 342 -10.89 -14.59 -8.39
N PRO A 343 -10.50 -15.88 -8.40
CA PRO A 343 -10.63 -16.72 -7.23
C PRO A 343 -9.62 -16.34 -6.15
N VAL A 344 -10.11 -16.10 -4.94
CA VAL A 344 -9.29 -15.85 -3.76
C VAL A 344 -9.37 -17.04 -2.83
N PHE A 345 -8.21 -17.57 -2.47
CA PHE A 345 -8.06 -18.72 -1.59
C PHE A 345 -7.62 -18.27 -0.20
N ALA A 346 -8.32 -18.73 0.83
CA ALA A 346 -7.95 -18.44 2.21
C ALA A 346 -7.24 -19.64 2.86
N ASN A 347 -6.57 -19.39 3.98
CA ASN A 347 -6.01 -20.43 4.83
C ASN A 347 -7.05 -21.10 5.74
N VAL A 348 -8.27 -21.27 5.23
CA VAL A 348 -9.45 -21.76 5.92
C VAL A 348 -9.91 -23.04 5.23
N PHE A 349 -10.18 -24.08 6.02
CA PHE A 349 -10.50 -25.41 5.56
C PHE A 349 -11.81 -25.88 6.19
N ALA A 350 -12.71 -26.44 5.39
CA ALA A 350 -14.02 -26.87 5.86
C ALA A 350 -13.89 -28.12 6.73
N MET A 351 -14.68 -28.18 7.81
CA MET A 351 -14.70 -29.31 8.73
C MET A 351 -16.10 -29.87 8.91
N THR A 352 -16.19 -31.20 9.00
CA THR A 352 -17.37 -31.90 9.50
C THR A 352 -17.09 -32.38 10.92
N VAL A 353 -17.94 -31.97 11.85
CA VAL A 353 -17.82 -32.26 13.27
C VAL A 353 -19.02 -33.09 13.72
N PRO A 354 -18.83 -34.22 14.42
CA PRO A 354 -19.92 -35.01 14.97
C PRO A 354 -20.85 -34.17 15.85
N THR A 355 -22.16 -34.42 15.79
CA THR A 355 -23.17 -33.71 16.60
C THR A 355 -23.22 -34.20 18.05
N ALA A 356 -22.69 -35.40 18.31
CA ALA A 356 -22.67 -36.01 19.62
C ALA A 356 -21.24 -36.17 20.18
N MET A 357 -21.11 -36.11 21.49
CA MET A 357 -19.92 -36.47 22.25
C MET A 357 -20.21 -37.67 23.14
N LEU A 358 -19.16 -38.42 23.45
CA LEU A 358 -19.16 -39.50 24.42
C LEU A 358 -18.71 -38.93 25.76
N ASP A 359 -19.51 -39.16 26.80
CA ASP A 359 -19.15 -38.94 28.19
C ASP A 359 -18.70 -40.28 28.79
N ILE A 360 -17.40 -40.44 29.01
CA ILE A 360 -16.74 -41.71 29.31
C ILE A 360 -16.23 -41.69 30.75
N SER A 361 -16.73 -42.61 31.57
CA SER A 361 -16.27 -42.79 32.96
C SER A 361 -15.08 -43.73 33.03
N VAL A 362 -14.00 -43.29 33.67
CA VAL A 362 -12.80 -44.10 33.94
C VAL A 362 -12.74 -44.51 35.40
N GLN A 363 -12.30 -45.74 35.67
CA GLN A 363 -12.27 -46.29 37.03
C GLN A 363 -11.13 -45.71 37.88
N GLN A 364 -10.04 -45.29 37.25
CA GLN A 364 -8.88 -44.71 37.90
C GLN A 364 -8.41 -43.47 37.12
N PRO A 365 -7.92 -42.42 37.80
CA PRO A 365 -7.39 -41.25 37.12
C PRO A 365 -6.14 -41.62 36.30
N LEU A 366 -6.13 -41.20 35.03
CA LEU A 366 -4.96 -41.39 34.19
C LEU A 366 -3.76 -40.60 34.72
N THR A 367 -2.60 -41.24 34.82
CA THR A 367 -1.32 -40.59 35.09
C THR A 367 -0.92 -39.65 33.96
N MET A 368 0.02 -38.74 34.21
CA MET A 368 0.49 -37.80 33.18
C MET A 368 1.11 -38.51 31.96
N ALA A 369 1.81 -39.63 32.20
CA ALA A 369 2.41 -40.44 31.14
C ALA A 369 1.35 -41.16 30.30
N GLU A 370 0.35 -41.78 30.92
CA GLU A 370 -0.75 -42.44 30.20
C GLU A 370 -1.57 -41.43 29.39
N ARG A 371 -1.87 -40.25 29.96
CA ARG A 371 -2.56 -39.18 29.22
C ARG A 371 -1.78 -38.76 27.99
N TYR A 372 -0.47 -38.62 28.12
CA TYR A 372 0.40 -38.22 27.02
C TYR A 372 0.42 -39.29 25.92
N GLU A 373 0.71 -40.55 26.25
CA GLU A 373 0.74 -41.64 25.26
C GLU A 373 -0.62 -41.85 24.59
N LEU A 374 -1.70 -41.81 25.36
CA LEU A 374 -3.05 -41.94 24.83
C LEU A 374 -3.41 -40.77 23.88
N SER A 375 -2.97 -39.55 24.21
CA SER A 375 -3.24 -38.36 23.39
C SER A 375 -2.60 -38.38 22.00
N LYS A 376 -1.57 -39.21 21.78
CA LYS A 376 -0.95 -39.37 20.46
C LYS A 376 -1.85 -40.13 19.48
N ARG A 377 -2.73 -40.99 20.01
CA ARG A 377 -3.56 -41.90 19.20
C ARG A 377 -5.05 -41.61 19.32
N TRP A 378 -5.47 -40.82 20.31
CA TRP A 378 -6.88 -40.56 20.60
C TRP A 378 -7.13 -39.13 21.09
N ALA A 379 -8.15 -38.49 20.51
CA ALA A 379 -8.57 -37.15 20.86
C ALA A 379 -9.67 -37.18 21.94
N PHE A 380 -9.29 -36.88 23.18
CA PHE A 380 -10.20 -36.81 24.32
C PHE A 380 -9.98 -35.53 25.13
N TYR A 381 -10.94 -35.11 25.94
CA TYR A 381 -10.87 -33.97 26.85
C TYR A 381 -11.07 -34.48 28.28
N THR A 382 -10.24 -34.04 29.22
CA THR A 382 -10.37 -34.42 30.63
C THR A 382 -11.31 -33.44 31.32
N ALA A 383 -12.56 -33.84 31.54
CA ALA A 383 -13.55 -33.00 32.21
C ALA A 383 -13.31 -32.92 33.73
N ASN A 384 -12.92 -34.05 34.32
CA ASN A 384 -12.45 -34.18 35.70
C ASN A 384 -11.57 -35.45 35.81
N GLU A 385 -11.13 -35.81 37.01
CA GLU A 385 -10.21 -36.94 37.24
C GLU A 385 -10.74 -38.30 36.78
N TYR A 386 -12.06 -38.48 36.75
CA TYR A 386 -12.72 -39.74 36.44
C TYR A 386 -13.55 -39.70 35.16
N THR A 387 -13.51 -38.59 34.42
CA THR A 387 -14.39 -38.38 33.27
C THR A 387 -13.65 -37.80 32.08
N LEU A 388 -13.74 -38.51 30.96
CA LEU A 388 -13.19 -38.11 29.67
C LEU A 388 -14.33 -37.87 28.70
N ILE A 389 -14.21 -36.81 27.88
CA ILE A 389 -15.15 -36.51 26.81
C ILE A 389 -14.45 -36.71 25.48
N ALA A 390 -15.07 -37.36 24.50
CA ALA A 390 -14.47 -37.56 23.18
C ALA A 390 -15.54 -37.59 22.08
N PHE A 391 -15.15 -37.41 20.82
CA PHE A 391 -16.07 -37.67 19.70
C PHE A 391 -16.19 -39.15 19.37
N ASP A 392 -15.10 -39.91 19.52
CA ASP A 392 -15.02 -41.34 19.22
C ASP A 392 -14.45 -42.13 20.39
N LEU A 393 -14.64 -43.45 20.37
CA LEU A 393 -14.06 -44.36 21.36
C LEU A 393 -12.53 -44.43 21.21
N PRO A 394 -11.79 -44.68 22.32
CA PRO A 394 -10.36 -44.90 22.25
C PRO A 394 -10.03 -46.19 21.48
N PRO A 395 -8.77 -46.35 21.02
CA PRO A 395 -8.28 -47.60 20.48
C PRO A 395 -8.55 -48.78 21.43
N SER A 396 -8.91 -49.94 20.88
CA SER A 396 -9.26 -51.15 21.65
C SER A 396 -8.12 -51.68 22.50
N ASP A 397 -6.87 -51.39 22.12
CA ASP A 397 -5.63 -51.73 22.83
C ASP A 397 -5.20 -50.67 23.86
N SER A 398 -6.05 -49.67 24.16
CA SER A 398 -5.72 -48.61 25.12
C SER A 398 -5.70 -49.11 26.57
N CYS A 399 -5.01 -48.36 27.43
CA CYS A 399 -4.96 -48.62 28.88
C CYS A 399 -6.31 -48.53 29.60
N LEU A 400 -7.37 -48.08 28.91
CA LEU A 400 -8.71 -47.93 29.48
C LEU A 400 -9.51 -49.23 29.52
N GLY A 401 -9.10 -50.28 28.79
CA GLY A 401 -9.79 -51.57 28.71
C GLY A 401 -11.19 -51.48 28.07
N ASP A 402 -12.05 -52.47 28.35
CA ASP A 402 -13.40 -52.53 27.75
C ASP A 402 -14.36 -51.48 28.34
N LEU A 403 -14.75 -50.51 27.52
CA LEU A 403 -15.63 -49.40 27.92
C LEU A 403 -17.13 -49.74 27.82
N THR A 404 -17.52 -50.98 27.56
CA THR A 404 -18.93 -51.39 27.48
C THR A 404 -19.69 -50.98 28.75
N GLY A 405 -20.78 -50.22 28.57
CA GLY A 405 -21.60 -49.69 29.67
C GLY A 405 -20.96 -48.54 30.48
N ARG A 406 -19.76 -48.08 30.11
CA ARG A 406 -19.02 -47.00 30.82
C ARG A 406 -19.01 -45.66 30.08
N TYR A 407 -19.88 -45.50 29.09
CA TYR A 407 -20.04 -44.24 28.40
C TYR A 407 -21.50 -43.98 28.02
N SER A 408 -21.84 -42.70 27.91
CA SER A 408 -23.11 -42.24 27.34
C SER A 408 -22.84 -41.30 26.15
N GLU A 409 -23.79 -41.20 25.22
CA GLU A 409 -23.68 -40.31 24.06
C GLU A 409 -24.70 -39.17 24.24
N PHE A 410 -24.26 -37.93 24.09
CA PHE A 410 -25.11 -36.75 24.24
C PHE A 410 -24.88 -35.74 23.11
N SER A 411 -25.93 -35.01 22.74
CA SER A 411 -25.83 -33.90 21.78
C SER A 411 -25.20 -32.70 22.46
N TRP A 412 -23.98 -32.36 22.06
CA TRP A 412 -23.27 -31.21 22.62
C TRP A 412 -23.73 -29.88 22.01
N GLN A 413 -24.50 -29.92 20.92
CA GLN A 413 -25.12 -28.73 20.32
C GLN A 413 -26.36 -28.27 21.10
N ASP A 414 -27.09 -29.22 21.68
CA ASP A 414 -28.30 -28.96 22.46
C ASP A 414 -28.02 -28.82 23.98
N THR A 415 -26.80 -29.18 24.39
CA THR A 415 -26.37 -29.14 25.79
C THR A 415 -25.38 -27.99 25.98
N ALA A 416 -25.69 -27.01 26.83
CA ALA A 416 -24.81 -25.85 27.04
C ALA A 416 -23.55 -26.17 27.86
N LEU A 417 -23.70 -27.03 28.89
CA LEU A 417 -22.64 -27.39 29.84
C LEU A 417 -22.55 -28.90 30.01
N VAL A 418 -21.33 -29.41 30.12
CA VAL A 418 -21.03 -30.80 30.48
C VAL A 418 -19.98 -30.80 31.60
N HIS A 419 -20.30 -31.40 32.74
CA HIS A 419 -19.46 -31.36 33.95
C HIS A 419 -18.99 -29.95 34.33
N GLY A 420 -19.85 -28.94 34.14
CA GLY A 420 -19.54 -27.53 34.40
C GLY A 420 -18.75 -26.80 33.30
N HIS A 421 -18.37 -27.49 32.22
CA HIS A 421 -17.62 -26.92 31.10
C HIS A 421 -18.54 -26.56 29.93
N PRO A 422 -18.40 -25.38 29.30
CA PRO A 422 -19.10 -25.06 28.06
C PRO A 422 -18.78 -26.07 26.96
N THR A 423 -19.79 -26.76 26.46
CA THR A 423 -19.65 -27.82 25.44
C THR A 423 -18.98 -27.31 24.17
N ILE A 424 -19.21 -26.05 23.79
CA ILE A 424 -18.52 -25.41 22.66
C ILE A 424 -17.01 -25.29 22.85
N ASN A 425 -16.54 -25.09 24.08
CA ASN A 425 -15.11 -25.04 24.40
C ASN A 425 -14.51 -26.45 24.41
N VAL A 426 -15.24 -27.43 24.93
CA VAL A 426 -14.88 -28.85 24.86
C VAL A 426 -14.75 -29.28 23.39
N ALA A 427 -15.71 -28.92 22.53
CA ALA A 427 -15.67 -29.19 21.09
C ALA A 427 -14.41 -28.60 20.44
N LYS A 428 -14.10 -27.33 20.67
CA LYS A 428 -12.88 -26.69 20.15
C LYS A 428 -11.60 -27.38 20.63
N SER A 429 -11.57 -27.83 21.88
CA SER A 429 -10.44 -28.58 22.43
C SER A 429 -10.29 -29.95 21.76
N LEU A 430 -11.39 -30.65 21.56
CA LEU A 430 -11.41 -31.94 20.87
C LEU A 430 -10.97 -31.79 19.41
N LEU A 431 -11.48 -30.80 18.67
CA LEU A 431 -11.03 -30.53 17.30
C LEU A 431 -9.53 -30.27 17.21
N ARG A 432 -8.97 -29.53 18.18
CA ARG A 432 -7.53 -29.32 18.29
C ARG A 432 -6.79 -30.64 18.45
N ARG A 433 -7.21 -31.46 19.42
CA ARG A 433 -6.59 -32.76 19.72
C ARG A 433 -6.76 -33.75 18.56
N THR A 434 -7.87 -33.71 17.83
CA THR A 434 -8.07 -34.49 16.60
C THR A 434 -7.01 -34.17 15.55
N LEU A 435 -6.75 -32.89 15.27
CA LEU A 435 -5.71 -32.52 14.31
C LEU A 435 -4.29 -32.74 14.85
N ASP A 436 -4.08 -32.71 16.17
CA ASP A 436 -2.83 -33.13 16.79
C ASP A 436 -2.61 -34.65 16.61
N VAL A 437 -3.64 -35.50 16.76
CA VAL A 437 -3.58 -36.94 16.44
C VAL A 437 -3.29 -37.16 14.95
N ALA A 438 -3.88 -36.37 14.05
CA ALA A 438 -3.54 -36.45 12.63
C ALA A 438 -2.06 -36.12 12.36
N CYS A 439 -1.47 -35.18 13.11
CA CYS A 439 -0.04 -34.88 13.04
C CYS A 439 0.81 -36.09 13.47
N GLU A 440 0.43 -36.78 14.54
CA GLU A 440 1.12 -38.00 15.02
C GLU A 440 1.04 -39.14 14.00
N ILE A 441 -0.16 -39.42 13.46
CA ILE A 441 -0.38 -40.46 12.44
C ILE A 441 0.47 -40.22 11.19
N THR A 442 0.64 -38.95 10.81
CA THR A 442 1.43 -38.54 9.63
C THR A 442 2.90 -38.31 9.94
N GLY A 443 3.36 -38.60 11.16
CA GLY A 443 4.77 -38.63 11.54
C GLY A 443 5.39 -37.27 11.86
N LEU A 444 4.59 -36.23 12.15
CA LEU A 444 5.12 -34.96 12.65
C LEU A 444 5.56 -35.11 14.11
N VAL A 445 6.59 -34.35 14.49
CA VAL A 445 7.15 -34.40 15.84
C VAL A 445 6.66 -33.21 16.69
N PHE A 446 6.23 -33.50 17.91
CA PHE A 446 5.86 -32.47 18.87
C PHE A 446 7.10 -31.77 19.46
N CYS A 447 7.11 -30.44 19.41
CA CYS A 447 8.13 -29.63 20.06
C CYS A 447 7.61 -29.11 21.41
N HIS A 448 8.20 -29.60 22.52
CA HIS A 448 7.77 -29.25 23.88
C HIS A 448 7.97 -27.76 24.21
N ASP A 449 9.10 -27.17 23.83
CA ASP A 449 9.42 -25.76 24.12
C ASP A 449 8.43 -24.79 23.49
N ARG A 450 7.94 -25.13 22.29
CA ARG A 450 7.05 -24.26 21.49
C ARG A 450 5.62 -24.79 21.43
N LYS A 451 5.33 -25.89 22.12
CA LYS A 451 4.02 -26.55 22.20
C LYS A 451 3.35 -26.68 20.84
N GLY A 452 3.98 -27.36 19.88
CA GLY A 452 3.41 -27.56 18.55
C GLY A 452 4.17 -28.55 17.66
N TYR A 453 3.47 -29.06 16.64
CA TYR A 453 3.99 -30.03 15.70
C TYR A 453 4.79 -29.38 14.57
N HIS A 454 5.76 -30.13 14.04
CA HIS A 454 6.54 -29.76 12.87
C HIS A 454 6.94 -31.00 12.08
N PHE A 455 7.14 -30.81 10.78
CA PHE A 455 7.71 -31.82 9.91
C PHE A 455 9.18 -32.04 10.22
N THR A 456 9.63 -33.28 10.11
CA THR A 456 11.04 -33.66 10.28
C THR A 456 11.62 -34.21 9.00
N ARG A 457 12.95 -34.18 8.92
CA ARG A 457 13.72 -34.78 7.83
C ARG A 457 13.68 -36.30 7.88
N ASN A 458 13.85 -36.94 6.72
CA ASN A 458 14.05 -38.38 6.62
C ASN A 458 15.56 -38.64 6.53
N GLY A 459 16.22 -38.85 7.68
CA GLY A 459 17.67 -39.00 7.75
C GLY A 459 18.40 -37.70 7.39
N GLU A 460 19.24 -37.74 6.34
CA GLU A 460 19.96 -36.55 5.86
C GLU A 460 19.16 -35.70 4.85
N GLN A 461 18.09 -36.25 4.28
CA GLN A 461 17.32 -35.59 3.22
C GLN A 461 16.25 -34.67 3.79
N GLU A 462 16.20 -33.45 3.26
CA GLU A 462 15.13 -32.50 3.55
C GLU A 462 13.79 -33.00 3.02
N LEU A 463 12.71 -32.71 3.75
CA LEU A 463 11.38 -33.19 3.40
C LEU A 463 10.76 -32.33 2.31
N ALA A 464 10.56 -32.95 1.14
CA ALA A 464 9.82 -32.39 0.03
C ALA A 464 8.44 -33.07 -0.05
N GLN A 465 7.37 -32.28 0.03
CA GLN A 465 5.99 -32.76 -0.03
C GLN A 465 5.42 -32.55 -1.42
N ALA A 466 4.93 -33.62 -2.04
CA ALA A 466 4.15 -33.53 -3.27
C ALA A 466 2.79 -32.88 -2.97
N ILE A 467 2.38 -31.93 -3.81
CA ILE A 467 1.13 -31.21 -3.68
C ILE A 467 0.36 -31.18 -5.01
N THR A 468 -0.96 -31.19 -4.90
CA THR A 468 -1.84 -30.73 -5.98
C THR A 468 -2.20 -29.27 -5.68
N HIS A 469 -1.78 -28.35 -6.54
CA HIS A 469 -2.03 -26.92 -6.39
C HIS A 469 -3.49 -26.58 -6.72
N VAL A 470 -3.95 -25.38 -6.37
CA VAL A 470 -5.37 -24.96 -6.54
C VAL A 470 -5.83 -24.88 -8.00
N ASP A 471 -4.90 -24.82 -8.93
CA ASP A 471 -5.11 -24.87 -10.39
C ASP A 471 -5.08 -26.32 -10.94
N GLY A 472 -4.92 -27.32 -10.07
CA GLY A 472 -4.82 -28.73 -10.43
C GLY A 472 -3.41 -29.19 -10.82
N GLN A 473 -2.42 -28.28 -10.92
CA GLN A 473 -1.04 -28.67 -11.25
C GLN A 473 -0.40 -29.45 -10.10
N LYS A 474 0.29 -30.54 -10.44
CA LYS A 474 1.09 -31.30 -9.48
C LYS A 474 2.49 -30.71 -9.38
N THR A 475 2.93 -30.40 -8.17
CA THR A 475 4.27 -29.87 -7.91
C THR A 475 4.77 -30.35 -6.55
N THR A 476 5.96 -29.93 -6.14
CA THR A 476 6.57 -30.32 -4.87
C THR A 476 7.04 -29.08 -4.11
N VAL A 477 6.87 -29.08 -2.80
CA VAL A 477 7.30 -27.98 -1.92
C VAL A 477 8.16 -28.50 -0.77
N GLN A 478 9.22 -27.76 -0.45
CA GLN A 478 10.09 -28.08 0.68
C GLN A 478 9.43 -27.66 2.00
N LEU A 479 9.26 -28.62 2.91
CA LEU A 479 8.73 -28.43 4.27
C LEU A 479 9.85 -28.34 5.32
N THR A 480 11.06 -28.80 4.99
CA THR A 480 12.26 -28.55 5.78
C THR A 480 13.39 -28.04 4.89
N GLY A 481 14.41 -27.40 5.48
CA GLY A 481 15.57 -26.99 4.72
C GLY A 481 16.63 -26.27 5.55
N LYS A 482 17.74 -25.92 4.89
CA LYS A 482 18.80 -25.08 5.45
C LYS A 482 18.74 -23.65 4.92
N ARG A 483 19.18 -22.71 5.75
CA ARG A 483 19.39 -21.29 5.42
C ARG A 483 20.61 -20.77 6.16
N THR A 484 21.17 -19.68 5.64
CA THR A 484 22.32 -19.00 6.24
C THR A 484 21.90 -17.58 6.61
N LYS A 485 22.21 -17.17 7.84
CA LYS A 485 22.06 -15.79 8.33
C LYS A 485 23.43 -15.12 8.31
N GLY A 486 23.54 -13.91 7.75
CA GLY A 486 24.82 -13.19 7.65
C GLY A 486 25.67 -13.62 6.44
N PHE A 487 26.85 -13.01 6.32
CA PHE A 487 27.83 -13.25 5.25
C PHE A 487 29.26 -13.30 5.82
N GLY A 488 30.20 -13.85 5.05
CA GLY A 488 31.61 -13.97 5.46
C GLY A 488 31.79 -14.75 6.76
N GLU A 489 32.63 -14.25 7.65
CA GLU A 489 32.93 -14.87 8.95
C GLU A 489 31.74 -14.86 9.92
N ARG A 490 30.72 -14.00 9.69
CA ARG A 490 29.49 -13.93 10.49
C ARG A 490 28.38 -14.84 9.96
N ALA A 491 28.64 -15.60 8.90
CA ALA A 491 27.66 -16.52 8.31
C ALA A 491 27.34 -17.68 9.27
N SER A 492 26.07 -17.75 9.69
CA SER A 492 25.55 -18.79 10.58
C SER A 492 24.50 -19.62 9.85
N GLU A 493 24.84 -20.89 9.56
CA GLU A 493 23.89 -21.85 9.03
C GLU A 493 22.88 -22.31 10.09
N PHE A 494 21.65 -22.52 9.66
CA PHE A 494 20.57 -23.01 10.51
C PHE A 494 19.55 -23.79 9.69
N ARG A 495 18.72 -24.59 10.37
CA ARG A 495 17.63 -25.34 9.76
C ARG A 495 16.30 -24.66 10.01
N TYR A 496 15.37 -24.82 9.06
CA TYR A 496 13.97 -24.52 9.26
C TYR A 496 13.10 -25.76 9.04
N GLN A 497 12.04 -25.88 9.83
CA GLN A 497 10.99 -26.87 9.65
C GLN A 497 9.63 -26.19 9.72
N LEU A 498 8.74 -26.56 8.80
CA LEU A 498 7.37 -26.06 8.82
C LEU A 498 6.49 -26.90 9.74
N GLY A 499 5.46 -26.28 10.29
CA GLY A 499 4.47 -26.95 11.11
C GLY A 499 3.14 -26.20 11.11
N PRO A 500 2.02 -26.90 11.35
CA PRO A 500 0.71 -26.28 11.39
C PRO A 500 0.40 -25.66 12.76
N ARG A 501 -0.29 -24.52 12.74
CA ARG A 501 -1.01 -23.96 13.89
C ARG A 501 -2.48 -23.88 13.55
N PHE A 502 -3.29 -24.58 14.33
CA PHE A 502 -4.73 -24.73 14.11
C PHE A 502 -5.49 -23.75 15.01
N ARG A 503 -6.45 -23.06 14.43
CA ARG A 503 -7.50 -22.33 15.13
C ARG A 503 -8.84 -22.76 14.55
N PHE A 504 -9.83 -22.94 15.40
CA PHE A 504 -11.15 -23.41 14.98
C PHE A 504 -12.18 -22.30 15.14
N ASP A 505 -13.01 -22.15 14.12
CA ASP A 505 -14.10 -21.20 14.12
C ASP A 505 -15.39 -21.83 13.60
N ARG A 506 -16.51 -21.24 13.98
CA ARG A 506 -17.85 -21.64 13.55
C ARG A 506 -18.53 -20.43 12.94
N ASP A 507 -18.98 -20.55 11.70
CA ASP A 507 -19.67 -19.45 11.02
C ASP A 507 -21.11 -19.25 11.55
N LYS A 508 -21.79 -18.20 11.07
CA LYS A 508 -23.17 -17.89 11.46
C LYS A 508 -24.18 -18.97 11.05
N GLN A 509 -23.86 -19.77 10.04
CA GLN A 509 -24.70 -20.86 9.53
C GLN A 509 -24.45 -22.16 10.29
N GLY A 510 -23.43 -22.20 11.15
CA GLY A 510 -23.07 -23.32 11.98
C GLY A 510 -22.01 -24.24 11.38
N HIS A 511 -21.43 -23.90 10.24
CA HIS A 511 -20.35 -24.67 9.63
C HIS A 511 -19.04 -24.47 10.40
N TRP A 512 -18.33 -25.56 10.59
CA TRP A 512 -17.04 -25.56 11.26
C TRP A 512 -15.90 -25.39 10.27
N THR A 513 -14.90 -24.62 10.68
CA THR A 513 -13.69 -24.38 9.87
C THR A 513 -12.43 -24.48 10.71
N ALA A 514 -11.36 -24.95 10.08
CA ALA A 514 -10.00 -24.85 10.60
C ALA A 514 -9.26 -23.74 9.86
N VAL A 515 -8.77 -22.76 10.60
CA VAL A 515 -7.80 -21.77 10.13
C VAL A 515 -6.41 -22.30 10.43
N ILE A 516 -5.59 -22.48 9.38
CA ILE A 516 -4.25 -23.05 9.49
C ILE A 516 -3.22 -21.96 9.23
N ARG A 517 -2.31 -21.76 10.17
CA ARG A 517 -1.15 -20.87 10.01
C ARG A 517 0.12 -21.69 9.94
N LEU A 518 1.01 -21.31 9.03
CA LEU A 518 2.34 -21.89 8.97
C LEU A 518 3.19 -21.36 10.13
N TYR A 519 3.80 -22.27 10.85
CA TYR A 519 4.81 -21.98 11.83
C TYR A 519 6.17 -22.39 11.28
N VAL A 520 7.12 -21.46 11.31
CA VAL A 520 8.51 -21.73 10.93
C VAL A 520 9.31 -21.98 12.19
N ARG A 521 9.62 -23.24 12.47
CA ARG A 521 10.58 -23.63 13.50
C ARG A 521 11.99 -23.44 12.95
N VAL A 522 12.88 -22.83 13.72
CA VAL A 522 14.29 -22.61 13.32
C VAL A 522 15.22 -23.19 14.39
N THR A 523 16.20 -23.99 13.98
CA THR A 523 17.13 -24.69 14.89
C THR A 523 18.57 -24.55 14.39
N THR A 524 19.55 -24.82 15.25
CA THR A 524 20.92 -25.12 14.80
C THR A 524 20.94 -26.38 13.93
N LEU A 525 22.09 -26.71 13.34
CA LEU A 525 22.22 -27.92 12.52
C LEU A 525 22.06 -29.21 13.34
N GLU A 526 22.41 -29.14 14.63
CA GLU A 526 22.30 -30.19 15.65
C GLU A 526 20.88 -30.30 16.23
N GLY A 527 20.00 -29.34 15.91
CA GLY A 527 18.60 -29.34 16.35
C GLY A 527 18.32 -28.51 17.61
N ALA A 528 19.33 -27.82 18.16
CA ALA A 528 19.15 -26.94 19.32
C ALA A 528 18.32 -25.69 18.96
N MET A 529 17.57 -25.17 19.94
CA MET A 529 16.72 -24.00 19.73
C MET A 529 17.49 -22.70 19.90
N PHE A 530 17.18 -21.73 19.05
CA PHE A 530 17.61 -20.34 19.27
C PHE A 530 16.72 -19.66 20.32
N GLU A 531 17.25 -18.65 20.98
CA GLU A 531 16.58 -17.88 22.04
C GLU A 531 16.37 -16.41 21.66
N GLY A 532 15.47 -15.75 22.39
CA GLY A 532 15.24 -14.30 22.27
C GLY A 532 14.97 -13.81 20.85
N LYS A 533 15.64 -12.70 20.47
CA LYS A 533 15.45 -12.01 19.19
C LYS A 533 15.94 -12.84 17.98
N GLU A 534 16.90 -13.75 18.18
CA GLU A 534 17.52 -14.55 17.11
C GLU A 534 16.52 -15.44 16.35
N ILE A 535 15.46 -15.88 17.02
CA ILE A 535 14.40 -16.70 16.42
C ILE A 535 13.68 -15.90 15.33
N ASN A 536 13.25 -14.67 15.66
CA ASN A 536 12.46 -13.85 14.75
C ASN A 536 13.30 -13.37 13.57
N GLN A 537 14.57 -13.06 13.79
CA GLN A 537 15.50 -12.72 12.71
C GLN A 537 15.69 -13.89 11.74
N ARG A 538 15.96 -15.11 12.23
CA ARG A 538 16.09 -16.31 11.37
C ARG A 538 14.80 -16.68 10.64
N ARG A 539 13.64 -16.52 11.29
CA ARG A 539 12.34 -16.68 10.61
C ARG A 539 12.18 -15.69 9.46
N LYS A 540 12.51 -14.41 9.67
CA LYS A 540 12.49 -13.40 8.60
C LYS A 540 13.41 -13.82 7.45
N VAL A 541 14.61 -14.33 7.73
CA VAL A 541 15.51 -14.85 6.68
C VAL A 541 14.87 -15.99 5.87
N VAL A 542 14.12 -16.88 6.51
CA VAL A 542 13.41 -17.97 5.82
C VAL A 542 12.26 -17.43 4.96
N THR A 543 11.48 -16.48 5.48
CA THR A 543 10.22 -16.05 4.87
C THR A 543 10.32 -14.79 4.01
N LYS A 544 11.46 -14.09 3.99
CA LYS A 544 11.61 -12.79 3.30
C LYS A 544 11.32 -12.83 1.80
N SER A 545 11.49 -13.99 1.16
CA SER A 545 11.22 -14.21 -0.26
C SER A 545 9.92 -14.96 -0.53
N TRP A 546 9.09 -15.17 0.49
CA TRP A 546 7.81 -15.86 0.33
C TRP A 546 6.73 -14.85 -0.01
N TRP A 547 6.38 -14.80 -1.29
CA TRP A 547 5.21 -14.08 -1.78
C TRP A 547 4.00 -15.02 -1.80
N ASN A 548 2.84 -14.52 -2.23
CA ASN A 548 1.57 -15.26 -2.15
C ASN A 548 1.66 -16.68 -2.76
N LYS A 549 2.33 -16.84 -3.92
CA LYS A 549 2.57 -18.15 -4.55
C LYS A 549 3.35 -19.09 -3.63
N GLN A 550 4.42 -18.62 -3.02
CA GLN A 550 5.28 -19.40 -2.13
C GLN A 550 4.57 -19.74 -0.81
N TRP A 551 3.77 -18.82 -0.26
CA TRP A 551 2.94 -19.04 0.92
C TRP A 551 1.87 -20.08 0.67
N LEU A 552 1.11 -19.95 -0.43
CA LEU A 552 0.04 -20.88 -0.78
C LEU A 552 0.58 -22.29 -1.00
N ALA A 553 1.66 -22.45 -1.77
CA ALA A 553 2.27 -23.76 -2.01
C ALA A 553 2.71 -24.44 -0.70
N ARG A 554 3.31 -23.70 0.25
CA ARG A 554 3.74 -24.25 1.54
C ARG A 554 2.58 -24.55 2.48
N LEU A 555 1.52 -23.74 2.43
CA LEU A 555 0.29 -24.01 3.17
C LEU A 555 -0.33 -25.32 2.67
N LEU A 556 -0.47 -25.47 1.36
CA LEU A 556 -0.97 -26.72 0.76
C LEU A 556 -0.05 -27.90 1.08
N GLY A 557 1.27 -27.70 1.07
CA GLY A 557 2.22 -28.73 1.49
C GLY A 557 2.00 -29.18 2.93
N VAL A 558 1.87 -28.24 3.87
CA VAL A 558 1.60 -28.59 5.26
C VAL A 558 0.25 -29.29 5.42
N VAL A 559 -0.79 -28.86 4.71
CA VAL A 559 -2.14 -29.42 4.88
C VAL A 559 -2.29 -30.77 4.18
N GLN A 560 -1.80 -30.90 2.94
CA GLN A 560 -1.83 -32.16 2.21
C GLN A 560 -0.87 -33.20 2.80
N GLY A 561 0.21 -32.76 3.45
CA GLY A 561 1.07 -33.64 4.26
C GLY A 561 0.39 -34.23 5.50
N LEU A 562 -0.76 -33.69 5.92
CA LEU A 562 -1.59 -34.24 7.00
C LEU A 562 -2.70 -35.18 6.49
N GLU A 563 -2.78 -35.44 5.17
CA GLU A 563 -3.82 -36.29 4.61
C GLU A 563 -3.73 -37.72 5.15
N THR A 564 -4.78 -38.12 5.86
CA THR A 564 -5.03 -39.53 6.21
C THR A 564 -5.68 -40.29 5.05
N HIS A 565 -6.36 -39.57 4.16
CA HIS A 565 -7.04 -40.07 2.98
C HIS A 565 -6.93 -39.01 1.89
N PRO A 566 -6.96 -39.40 0.59
CA PRO A 566 -6.88 -38.43 -0.50
C PRO A 566 -7.89 -37.29 -0.35
N GLY A 567 -7.39 -36.06 -0.28
CA GLY A 567 -8.21 -34.83 -0.20
C GLY A 567 -8.81 -34.51 1.18
N LYS A 568 -8.54 -35.31 2.22
CA LYS A 568 -9.08 -35.08 3.57
C LYS A 568 -8.22 -35.60 4.72
N VAL A 569 -8.27 -34.86 5.82
CA VAL A 569 -7.80 -35.32 7.13
C VAL A 569 -9.00 -35.87 7.90
N SER A 570 -8.96 -37.14 8.29
CA SER A 570 -10.07 -37.85 8.93
C SER A 570 -9.55 -38.65 10.11
N VAL A 571 -10.07 -38.39 11.30
CA VAL A 571 -9.70 -39.09 12.53
C VAL A 571 -10.97 -39.53 13.25
N GLY A 572 -11.02 -40.79 13.67
CA GLY A 572 -12.20 -41.46 14.24
C GLY A 572 -12.96 -42.30 13.21
N ASN A 573 -14.03 -42.94 13.66
CA ASN A 573 -14.77 -43.96 12.90
C ASN A 573 -16.20 -43.55 12.56
N GLY A 574 -16.61 -43.80 11.31
CA GLY A 574 -18.00 -43.62 10.85
C GLY A 574 -18.57 -42.24 11.20
N ARG A 575 -19.75 -42.20 11.84
CA ARG A 575 -20.44 -40.96 12.24
C ARG A 575 -19.72 -40.15 13.34
N ARG A 576 -18.73 -40.74 13.99
CA ARG A 576 -17.92 -40.15 15.07
C ARG A 576 -16.60 -39.57 14.56
N ALA A 577 -16.31 -39.73 13.27
CA ALA A 577 -15.12 -39.17 12.66
C ALA A 577 -15.23 -37.64 12.53
N VAL A 578 -14.18 -36.94 12.91
CA VAL A 578 -13.98 -35.54 12.54
C VAL A 578 -13.24 -35.53 11.21
N THR A 579 -13.74 -34.77 10.24
CA THR A 579 -13.11 -34.66 8.93
C THR A 579 -12.84 -33.20 8.58
N MET A 580 -11.72 -32.96 7.90
CA MET A 580 -11.33 -31.66 7.36
C MET A 580 -10.93 -31.83 5.90
N THR A 581 -11.43 -30.97 5.01
CA THR A 581 -10.98 -30.96 3.60
C THR A 581 -9.57 -30.37 3.50
N THR A 582 -8.75 -30.87 2.58
CA THR A 582 -7.43 -30.27 2.32
C THR A 582 -7.43 -29.26 1.19
N ALA A 583 -8.54 -29.13 0.47
CA ALA A 583 -8.81 -28.00 -0.39
C ALA A 583 -9.13 -26.76 0.46
N PRO A 584 -8.42 -25.62 0.24
CA PRO A 584 -8.75 -24.38 0.92
C PRO A 584 -10.09 -23.84 0.42
N MET A 585 -10.81 -23.13 1.30
CA MET A 585 -12.01 -22.40 0.91
C MET A 585 -11.67 -21.32 -0.12
N ARG A 586 -12.56 -21.18 -1.10
CA ARG A 586 -12.44 -20.27 -2.25
C ARG A 586 -13.64 -19.32 -2.27
N TRP A 587 -13.38 -18.06 -2.58
CA TRP A 587 -14.39 -17.08 -2.93
C TRP A 587 -14.05 -16.42 -4.26
N GLU A 588 -15.05 -15.88 -4.95
CA GLU A 588 -14.83 -15.04 -6.13
C GLU A 588 -14.75 -13.58 -5.70
N CYS A 589 -13.61 -12.94 -5.93
CA CYS A 589 -13.50 -11.50 -5.84
C CYS A 589 -13.97 -10.90 -7.17
N PRO A 590 -14.89 -9.93 -7.21
CA PRO A 590 -15.41 -9.37 -8.45
C PRO A 590 -14.36 -8.56 -9.25
N VAL A 591 -13.20 -8.29 -8.63
CA VAL A 591 -12.08 -7.55 -9.21
C VAL A 591 -10.83 -8.42 -9.10
N GLY A 592 -10.09 -8.53 -10.20
CA GLY A 592 -8.86 -9.30 -10.30
C GLY A 592 -7.63 -8.40 -10.38
N LEU A 593 -6.45 -8.98 -10.20
CA LEU A 593 -5.18 -8.28 -10.32
C LEU A 593 -4.55 -8.52 -11.70
N ASP A 594 -4.13 -7.46 -12.38
CA ASP A 594 -3.24 -7.56 -13.53
C ASP A 594 -1.81 -7.76 -13.04
N VAL A 595 -1.44 -9.04 -12.87
CA VAL A 595 -0.11 -9.43 -12.45
C VAL A 595 0.95 -9.03 -13.49
N SER A 596 0.58 -8.91 -14.77
CA SER A 596 1.52 -8.51 -15.82
C SER A 596 1.94 -7.05 -15.66
N ALA A 597 1.01 -6.16 -15.28
CA ALA A 597 1.28 -4.78 -14.91
C ALA A 597 2.13 -4.65 -13.64
N LEU A 598 2.19 -5.68 -12.78
CA LEU A 598 2.98 -5.70 -11.55
C LEU A 598 4.38 -6.32 -11.71
N THR A 599 4.68 -6.96 -12.85
CA THR A 599 5.94 -7.68 -13.06
C THR A 599 7.15 -6.76 -12.95
N ASP A 600 7.04 -5.53 -13.50
CA ASP A 600 8.09 -4.50 -13.44
C ASP A 600 8.30 -3.96 -12.01
N ALA A 601 7.26 -3.96 -11.16
CA ALA A 601 7.36 -3.54 -9.76
C ALA A 601 7.84 -4.66 -8.81
N SER A 602 7.63 -5.92 -9.19
CA SER A 602 8.08 -7.11 -8.48
C SER A 602 9.61 -7.25 -8.53
N GLU A 603 10.24 -6.92 -9.65
CA GLU A 603 11.70 -6.91 -9.79
C GLU A 603 12.34 -5.87 -8.85
N VAL A 604 11.78 -4.66 -8.78
CA VAL A 604 12.20 -3.61 -7.84
C VAL A 604 12.01 -4.04 -6.38
N GLY A 605 10.91 -4.72 -6.04
CA GLY A 605 10.67 -5.26 -4.69
C GLY A 605 11.65 -6.37 -4.28
N GLN A 606 12.07 -7.21 -5.23
CA GLN A 606 13.11 -8.22 -5.00
C GLN A 606 14.50 -7.59 -4.85
N GLU A 607 14.81 -6.59 -5.68
CA GLU A 607 16.06 -5.82 -5.61
C GLU A 607 16.17 -5.04 -4.28
N MET A 608 15.11 -4.35 -3.86
CA MET A 608 15.06 -3.66 -2.56
C MET A 608 15.16 -4.60 -1.34
N ALA A 609 14.63 -5.82 -1.44
CA ALA A 609 14.75 -6.84 -0.39
C ALA A 609 16.17 -7.42 -0.30
N LEU A 610 16.91 -7.45 -1.41
CA LEU A 610 18.33 -7.78 -1.46
C LEU A 610 19.17 -6.65 -0.86
N TYR A 611 18.89 -5.38 -1.18
CA TYR A 611 19.58 -4.22 -0.61
C TYR A 611 19.41 -4.08 0.92
N ARG A 612 18.20 -4.31 1.46
CA ARG A 612 17.98 -4.29 2.93
C ARG A 612 18.78 -5.37 3.67
N ALA A 613 19.07 -6.50 3.03
CA ALA A 613 19.87 -7.55 3.62
C ALA A 613 21.37 -7.21 3.71
N HIS A 614 21.85 -6.19 2.99
CA HIS A 614 23.21 -5.67 3.12
C HIS A 614 23.33 -4.63 4.23
N GLN A 615 22.32 -3.77 4.42
CA GLN A 615 22.35 -2.75 5.50
C GLN A 615 22.21 -3.33 6.92
N ASP A 616 21.37 -4.36 7.11
CA ASP A 616 21.23 -5.03 8.43
C ASP A 616 22.50 -5.78 8.88
N GLY A 617 23.56 -5.85 8.04
CA GLY A 617 24.83 -6.51 8.35
C GLY A 617 25.98 -5.57 8.69
N GLU A 618 25.83 -4.25 8.48
CA GLU A 618 26.88 -3.24 8.72
C GLU A 618 26.73 -2.52 10.07
N ASP A 619 25.58 -2.60 10.74
CA ASP A 619 25.33 -1.94 12.04
C ASP A 619 25.84 -2.71 13.28
N ASP A 620 26.57 -3.81 13.11
CA ASP A 620 27.17 -4.55 14.23
C ASP A 620 28.68 -4.26 14.34
N THR A 621 29.03 -3.08 14.86
CA THR A 621 30.29 -2.83 15.55
C THR A 621 30.04 -2.63 17.06
N ASP A 622 30.43 -3.66 17.80
CA ASP A 622 30.95 -3.66 19.17
C ASP A 622 30.15 -3.00 20.31
N GLY A 623 29.21 -3.78 20.85
CA GLY A 623 28.88 -3.76 22.28
C GLY A 623 29.54 -4.93 23.00
N ALA A 624 30.87 -4.94 23.09
CA ALA A 624 31.61 -5.91 23.89
C ALA A 624 31.19 -5.80 25.37
N GLY A 625 30.77 -6.93 25.94
CA GLY A 625 30.24 -7.01 27.30
C GLY A 625 31.23 -6.58 28.37
N VAL A 626 30.76 -5.75 29.30
CA VAL A 626 31.39 -5.60 30.61
C VAL A 626 30.89 -6.76 31.49
N PRO A 627 31.77 -7.57 32.09
CA PRO A 627 31.36 -8.67 32.95
C PRO A 627 30.88 -8.12 34.30
N ASN A 628 29.65 -8.44 34.69
CA ASN A 628 29.13 -8.17 36.03
C ASN A 628 29.83 -9.07 37.06
N HIS A 629 30.71 -8.49 37.88
CA HIS A 629 31.11 -9.07 39.17
C HIS A 629 30.00 -8.88 40.20
N PRO A 630 29.75 -9.85 41.12
CA PRO A 630 28.73 -9.72 42.14
C PRO A 630 29.23 -8.83 43.28
N ALA A 631 28.51 -7.75 43.56
CA ALA A 631 28.77 -6.90 44.71
C ALA A 631 28.31 -7.59 46.01
N ILE A 632 29.29 -7.87 46.87
CA ILE A 632 29.12 -8.32 48.25
C ILE A 632 28.69 -7.12 49.10
N LEU A 633 27.59 -7.27 49.83
CA LEU A 633 27.17 -6.37 50.89
C LEU A 633 28.03 -6.61 52.14
N THR A 634 28.72 -5.57 52.62
CA THR A 634 28.90 -5.30 54.06
C THR A 634 29.38 -3.86 54.26
N THR A 635 28.63 -3.10 55.04
CA THR A 635 29.09 -1.89 55.77
C THR A 635 29.53 -2.30 57.18
N PRO A 636 30.32 -1.49 57.92
CA PRO A 636 31.29 -0.46 57.53
C PRO A 636 32.73 -0.97 57.47
#